data_AF-A0A3M1YT50-F1
#
_entry.id   AF-A0A3M1YT50-F1
#
_cell.length_a   1.000
_cell.length_b   1.000
_cell.length_c   1.000
_cell.angle_alpha   90.00
_cell.angle_beta   90.00
_cell.angle_gamma   90.00
#
_symmetry.space_group_name_H-M   'P 1'
#
loop_
_entity.id
_entity.type
_entity.pdbx_description
1 polymer ?
#
loop_
_entity_poly.entity_id
_entity_poly.type
_entity_poly.pdbx_seq_one_letter_code
_entity_poly.pdbx_strand_id
1 'polypeptide(L)'
;MGEHGNLQPENGENQPEAEKVAGLARILQAIGLRRAAQEQYNIERRKMLSESISLFPQSPINYILRGELYLEEGSYTLAAEDFNQALKLAQKQLNTQRFGITAQILQDRAWAGLVAAGYGAHVAEEEDDE
;
A
#
# COMPACT_ATOMS: atom_id res chain seq x y z
N MET A 1 58.37 8.33 -51.51
CA MET A 1 57.44 9.47 -51.55
C MET A 1 56.05 8.86 -51.54
N GLY A 2 55.46 8.56 -50.39
CA GLY A 2 55.00 9.47 -49.33
C GLY A 2 53.52 9.12 -49.19
N GLU A 3 53.20 8.16 -48.34
CA GLU A 3 52.63 8.41 -47.00
C GLU A 3 51.19 8.93 -47.07
N HIS A 4 50.25 8.02 -46.79
CA HIS A 4 49.38 8.03 -45.60
C HIS A 4 48.03 7.39 -45.96
N GLY A 5 47.89 6.12 -45.59
CA GLY A 5 46.57 5.49 -45.45
C GLY A 5 45.82 6.20 -44.34
N ASN A 6 44.91 7.08 -44.72
CA ASN A 6 44.00 7.74 -43.79
C ASN A 6 42.81 6.82 -43.54
N LEU A 7 42.96 5.90 -42.59
CA LEU A 7 41.85 5.17 -41.99
C LEU A 7 41.01 6.20 -41.21
N GLN A 8 39.95 6.70 -41.83
CA GLN A 8 38.91 7.45 -41.13
C GLN A 8 38.28 6.52 -40.09
N PRO A 9 38.08 6.93 -38.83
CA PRO A 9 37.42 6.09 -37.86
C PRO A 9 35.93 6.03 -38.23
N GLU A 10 35.44 4.84 -38.55
CA GLU A 10 34.01 4.54 -38.64
C GLU A 10 33.37 4.68 -37.25
N ASN A 11 33.14 5.92 -36.81
CA ASN A 11 32.44 6.24 -35.57
C ASN A 11 30.92 6.41 -35.82
N GLY A 12 30.34 5.51 -36.62
CA GLY A 12 28.96 5.65 -37.12
C GLY A 12 27.93 4.67 -36.56
N GLU A 13 28.34 3.50 -36.04
CA GLU A 13 27.39 2.37 -35.98
C GLU A 13 26.68 2.11 -34.65
N ASN A 14 26.96 2.83 -33.55
CA ASN A 14 26.32 2.53 -32.25
C ASN A 14 25.55 3.68 -31.58
N GLN A 15 25.40 4.83 -32.23
CA GLN A 15 24.67 5.98 -31.67
C GLN A 15 23.17 5.71 -31.36
N PRO A 16 22.37 5.12 -32.27
CA PRO A 16 20.95 4.89 -32.00
C PRO A 16 20.70 3.80 -30.94
N GLU A 17 21.62 2.85 -30.77
CA GLU A 17 21.53 1.83 -29.72
C GLU A 17 21.97 2.40 -28.36
N ALA A 18 23.03 3.21 -28.33
CA ALA A 18 23.47 3.93 -27.13
C ALA A 18 22.41 4.92 -26.61
N GLU A 19 21.70 5.64 -27.49
CA GLU A 19 20.61 6.53 -27.10
C GLU A 19 19.41 5.77 -26.53
N LYS A 20 19.05 4.61 -27.09
CA LYS A 20 18.00 3.74 -26.55
C LYS A 20 18.35 3.21 -25.17
N VAL A 21 19.58 2.73 -24.98
CA VAL A 21 20.08 2.25 -23.69
C VAL A 21 20.10 3.39 -22.66
N ALA A 22 20.53 4.59 -23.05
CA ALA A 22 20.48 5.77 -22.19
C ALA A 22 19.05 6.19 -21.85
N GLY A 23 18.10 6.06 -22.78
CA GLY A 23 16.67 6.28 -22.53
C GLY A 23 16.10 5.29 -21.51
N LEU A 24 16.38 4.00 -21.67
CA LEU A 24 15.98 2.95 -20.74
C LEU A 24 16.59 3.17 -19.35
N ALA A 25 17.87 3.53 -19.27
CA ALA A 25 18.54 3.83 -18.00
C ALA A 25 17.86 4.98 -17.24
N ARG A 26 17.45 6.05 -17.94
CA ARG A 26 16.70 7.17 -17.33
C ARG A 26 15.32 6.73 -16.82
N ILE A 27 14.60 5.89 -17.56
CA ILE A 27 13.29 5.37 -17.14
C ILE A 27 13.45 4.51 -15.89
N LEU A 28 14.41 3.58 -15.87
CA LEU A 28 14.68 2.73 -14.71
C LEU A 28 15.07 3.57 -13.48
N GLN A 29 15.90 4.59 -13.67
CA GLN A 29 16.26 5.52 -12.60
C GLN A 29 15.05 6.29 -12.06
N ALA A 30 14.19 6.81 -12.95
CA ALA A 30 12.98 7.52 -12.54
C ALA A 30 11.99 6.60 -11.79
N ILE A 31 11.85 5.35 -12.22
CA ILE A 31 11.04 4.33 -11.53
C ILE A 31 11.63 4.04 -10.14
N GLY A 32 12.95 3.84 -10.05
CA GLY A 32 13.65 3.60 -8.78
C GLY A 32 13.45 4.75 -7.79
N LEU A 33 13.64 6.00 -8.25
CA LEU A 33 13.42 7.20 -7.43
C LEU A 33 11.98 7.33 -6.97
N ARG A 34 11.01 7.09 -7.87
CA ARG A 34 9.59 7.13 -7.53
C ARG A 34 9.23 6.08 -6.48
N ARG A 35 9.76 4.86 -6.63
CA ARG A 35 9.53 3.78 -5.67
C ARG A 35 10.12 4.12 -4.30
N ALA A 36 11.35 4.65 -4.25
CA ALA A 36 11.98 5.06 -2.99
C ALA A 36 11.19 6.20 -2.32
N ALA A 37 10.69 7.16 -3.08
CA ALA A 37 9.85 8.24 -2.55
C ALA A 37 8.52 7.71 -2.01
N GLN A 38 7.88 6.75 -2.71
CA GLN A 38 6.65 6.10 -2.26
C GLN A 38 6.87 5.32 -0.95
N GLU A 39 7.96 4.56 -0.86
CA GLU A 39 8.32 3.81 0.35
C GLU A 39 8.51 4.76 1.53
N GLN A 40 9.27 5.85 1.35
CA GLN A 40 9.48 6.83 2.40
C GLN A 40 8.18 7.51 2.84
N TYR A 41 7.29 7.81 1.88
CA TYR A 41 5.96 8.35 2.16
C TYR A 41 5.12 7.36 2.98
N ASN A 42 5.14 6.08 2.62
CA ASN A 42 4.40 5.03 3.33
C ASN A 42 4.92 4.84 4.76
N ILE A 43 6.24 4.91 4.98
CA ILE A 43 6.85 4.84 6.32
C ILE A 43 6.32 5.96 7.21
N GLU A 44 6.33 7.21 6.72
CA GLU A 44 5.82 8.35 7.50
C GLU A 44 4.31 8.23 7.73
N ARG A 45 3.55 7.83 6.70
CA ARG A 45 2.10 7.61 6.81
C ARG A 45 1.78 6.56 7.88
N ARG A 46 2.53 5.46 7.94
CA ARG A 46 2.36 4.40 8.95
C ARG A 46 2.63 4.91 10.37
N LYS A 47 3.65 5.73 10.52
CA LYS A 47 4.00 6.37 11.81
C LYS A 47 2.88 7.29 12.28
N MET A 48 2.41 8.18 11.41
CA MET A 48 1.30 9.11 11.72
C MET A 48 0.01 8.36 12.10
N LEU A 49 -0.32 7.27 11.39
CA LEU A 49 -1.50 6.47 11.69
C LEU A 49 -1.38 5.74 13.03
N SER A 50 -0.18 5.25 13.36
CA SER A 50 0.09 4.60 14.66
C SER A 50 0.01 5.60 15.82
N GLU A 51 0.46 6.83 15.62
CA GLU A 51 0.26 7.92 16.58
C GLU A 51 -1.22 8.26 16.75
N SER A 52 -1.99 8.34 15.65
CA SER A 52 -3.44 8.59 15.69
C SER A 52 -4.19 7.51 16.49
N ILE A 53 -3.80 6.24 16.33
CA ILE A 53 -4.33 5.12 17.13
C ILE A 53 -3.97 5.29 18.61
N SER A 54 -2.77 5.77 18.91
CA SER A 54 -2.33 5.98 20.29
C SER A 54 -3.10 7.11 20.98
N LEU A 55 -3.41 8.18 20.25
CA LEU A 55 -4.19 9.33 20.73
C LEU A 55 -5.69 9.01 20.83
N PHE A 56 -6.23 8.26 19.87
CA PHE A 56 -7.66 7.94 19.78
C PHE A 56 -7.89 6.44 19.57
N PRO A 57 -7.63 5.59 20.58
CA PRO A 57 -7.65 4.14 20.43
C PRO A 57 -9.04 3.55 20.23
N GLN A 58 -10.10 4.33 20.49
CA GLN A 58 -11.50 3.91 20.33
C GLN A 58 -12.12 4.39 19.01
N SER A 59 -11.31 4.92 18.09
CA SER A 59 -11.74 5.43 16.79
C SER A 59 -11.57 4.36 15.70
N PRO A 60 -12.66 3.75 15.17
CA PRO A 60 -12.55 2.68 14.17
C PRO A 60 -11.82 3.13 12.91
N ILE A 61 -12.04 4.39 12.49
CA ILE A 61 -11.46 4.94 11.27
C ILE A 61 -9.92 4.94 11.29
N ASN A 62 -9.30 5.08 12.46
CA ASN A 62 -7.83 5.08 12.58
C ASN A 62 -7.24 3.72 12.20
N TYR A 63 -7.91 2.64 12.61
CA TYR A 63 -7.51 1.28 12.23
C TYR A 63 -7.83 1.01 10.76
N ILE A 64 -9.00 1.45 10.24
CA ILE A 64 -9.33 1.33 8.81
C ILE A 64 -8.24 1.96 7.94
N LEU A 65 -7.85 3.20 8.24
CA LEU A 65 -6.86 3.92 7.44
C LEU A 65 -5.48 3.25 7.46
N ARG A 66 -5.09 2.62 8.58
CA ARG A 66 -3.84 1.87 8.68
C ARG A 66 -3.93 0.51 7.99
N GLY A 67 -5.07 -0.17 8.10
CA GLY A 67 -5.35 -1.39 7.35
C GLY A 67 -5.31 -1.16 5.83
N GLU A 68 -5.85 -0.04 5.34
CA GLU A 68 -5.77 0.36 3.94
C GLU A 68 -4.32 0.58 3.48
N LEU A 69 -3.50 1.26 4.29
CA LEU A 69 -2.07 1.38 4.00
C LEU A 69 -1.38 0.01 3.95
N TYR A 70 -1.68 -0.88 4.88
CA TYR A 70 -1.13 -2.24 4.85
C TYR A 70 -1.58 -3.05 3.64
N LEU A 71 -2.82 -2.85 3.13
CA LEU A 71 -3.25 -3.42 1.85
C LEU A 71 -2.43 -2.89 0.68
N GLU A 72 -2.21 -1.58 0.62
CA GLU A 72 -1.37 -0.94 -0.42
C GLU A 72 0.07 -1.49 -0.40
N GLU A 73 0.58 -1.82 0.78
CA GLU A 73 1.91 -2.41 0.98
C GLU A 73 1.96 -3.95 0.82
N GLY A 74 0.81 -4.60 0.59
CA GLY A 74 0.71 -6.07 0.49
C GLY A 74 0.85 -6.82 1.82
N SER A 75 0.79 -6.10 2.95
CA SER A 75 0.86 -6.66 4.31
C SER A 75 -0.52 -7.13 4.77
N TYR A 76 -1.09 -8.13 4.09
CA TYR A 76 -2.49 -8.55 4.25
C TYR A 76 -2.87 -8.99 5.68
N THR A 77 -1.98 -9.69 6.39
CA THR A 77 -2.24 -10.12 7.78
C THR A 77 -2.39 -8.92 8.72
N LEU A 78 -1.48 -7.94 8.64
CA LEU A 78 -1.56 -6.72 9.43
C LEU A 78 -2.78 -5.88 9.07
N ALA A 79 -3.14 -5.85 7.77
CA ALA A 79 -4.35 -5.20 7.33
C ALA A 79 -5.60 -5.83 7.96
N ALA A 80 -5.69 -7.16 7.95
CA ALA A 80 -6.80 -7.91 8.53
C ALA A 80 -6.92 -7.70 10.05
N GLU A 81 -5.81 -7.64 10.77
CA GLU A 81 -5.79 -7.31 12.21
C GLU A 81 -6.42 -5.94 12.48
N ASP A 82 -6.03 -4.92 11.71
CA ASP A 82 -6.57 -3.56 11.84
C ASP A 82 -8.05 -3.49 11.46
N PHE A 83 -8.47 -4.14 10.37
CA PHE A 83 -9.88 -4.16 9.99
C PHE A 83 -10.76 -4.89 11.01
N ASN A 84 -10.28 -5.99 11.59
CA ASN A 84 -10.98 -6.68 12.66
C ASN A 84 -11.14 -5.81 13.91
N GLN A 85 -10.09 -5.05 14.26
CA GLN A 85 -10.17 -4.11 15.37
C GLN A 85 -11.16 -2.97 15.08
N ALA A 86 -11.19 -2.46 13.85
CA ALA A 86 -12.18 -1.48 13.41
C ALA A 86 -13.61 -2.02 13.51
N LEU A 87 -13.87 -3.25 13.05
CA LEU A 87 -15.19 -3.91 13.13
C LEU A 87 -15.68 -4.00 14.59
N LYS A 88 -14.82 -4.46 15.51
CA LYS A 88 -15.14 -4.54 16.94
C LYS A 88 -15.54 -3.19 17.53
N LEU A 89 -14.76 -2.14 17.22
CA LEU A 89 -15.02 -0.79 17.73
C LEU A 89 -16.28 -0.18 17.09
N ALA A 90 -16.48 -0.36 15.79
CA ALA A 90 -17.65 0.14 15.08
C ALA A 90 -18.94 -0.56 15.56
N GLN A 91 -18.90 -1.86 15.83
CA GLN A 91 -20.04 -2.59 16.43
C GLN A 91 -20.41 -2.05 17.81
N LYS A 92 -19.40 -1.79 18.65
CA LYS A 92 -19.64 -1.19 19.98
C LYS A 92 -20.29 0.19 19.85
N GLN A 93 -19.87 1.00 18.88
CA GLN A 93 -20.45 2.31 18.62
C GLN A 93 -21.88 2.19 18.08
N LEU A 94 -22.14 1.27 17.14
CA LEU A 94 -23.46 1.01 16.57
C LEU A 94 -24.48 0.64 17.66
N ASN A 95 -24.07 -0.22 18.61
CA ASN A 95 -24.92 -0.65 19.73
C ASN A 95 -25.25 0.50 20.72
N THR A 96 -24.43 1.55 20.75
CA THR A 96 -24.57 2.66 21.71
C THR A 96 -25.27 3.88 21.08
N GLN A 97 -25.18 4.07 19.77
CA GLN A 97 -25.67 5.26 19.08
C GLN A 97 -27.09 5.09 18.55
N ARG A 98 -27.99 6.05 18.85
CA ARG A 98 -29.40 6.05 18.40
C ARG A 98 -29.56 6.14 16.87
N PHE A 99 -28.58 6.72 16.17
CA PHE A 99 -28.52 6.81 14.71
C PHE A 99 -27.11 6.42 14.25
N GLY A 100 -26.87 5.12 14.11
CA GLY A 100 -25.53 4.57 13.84
C GLY A 100 -25.09 4.59 12.36
N ILE A 101 -25.51 5.59 11.56
CA ILE A 101 -25.17 5.63 10.13
C ILE A 101 -23.65 5.68 9.92
N THR A 102 -22.94 6.50 10.70
CA THR A 102 -21.48 6.55 10.66
C THR A 102 -20.85 5.23 11.09
N ALA A 103 -21.36 4.61 12.16
CA ALA A 103 -20.86 3.33 12.63
C ALA A 103 -21.08 2.21 11.60
N GLN A 104 -22.22 2.22 10.91
CA GLN A 104 -22.52 1.28 9.82
C GLN A 104 -21.56 1.45 8.64
N ILE A 105 -21.32 2.69 8.19
CA ILE A 105 -20.36 2.97 7.11
C ILE A 105 -18.96 2.46 7.47
N LEU A 106 -18.55 2.64 8.73
CA LEU A 106 -17.26 2.15 9.20
C LEU A 106 -17.21 0.62 9.24
N GLN A 107 -18.30 -0.07 9.61
CA GLN A 107 -18.37 -1.52 9.51
C GLN A 107 -18.25 -1.99 8.07
N ASP A 108 -19.03 -1.41 7.16
CA ASP A 108 -19.03 -1.80 5.75
C ASP A 108 -17.66 -1.62 5.12
N ARG A 109 -16.99 -0.51 5.42
CA ARG A 109 -15.62 -0.22 4.94
C ARG A 109 -14.58 -1.15 5.56
N ALA A 110 -14.67 -1.44 6.86
CA ALA A 110 -13.78 -2.38 7.51
C ALA A 110 -13.96 -3.80 6.98
N TRP A 111 -15.22 -4.22 6.75
CA TRP A 111 -15.54 -5.51 6.14
C TRP A 111 -14.99 -5.61 4.71
N ALA A 112 -15.18 -4.59 3.88
CA ALA A 112 -14.63 -4.54 2.53
C ALA A 112 -13.09 -4.65 2.55
N GLY A 113 -12.44 -3.97 3.48
CA GLY A 113 -10.99 -4.08 3.70
C GLY A 113 -10.55 -5.50 4.11
N LEU A 114 -11.29 -6.14 5.03
CA LEU A 114 -11.02 -7.50 5.48
C LEU A 114 -11.15 -8.52 4.34
N VAL A 115 -12.20 -8.38 3.52
CA VAL A 115 -12.39 -9.19 2.31
C VAL A 115 -11.25 -8.95 1.32
N ALA A 116 -10.85 -7.69 1.10
CA ALA A 116 -9.73 -7.35 0.23
C ALA A 116 -8.38 -7.90 0.73
N ALA A 117 -8.22 -8.06 2.05
CA ALA A 117 -7.07 -8.74 2.65
C ALA A 117 -7.10 -10.27 2.46
N GLY A 118 -8.19 -10.83 1.93
CA GLY A 118 -8.37 -12.28 1.78
C GLY A 118 -8.93 -12.98 3.03
N TYR A 119 -9.44 -12.22 4.01
CA TYR A 119 -9.95 -12.73 5.30
C TYR A 119 -11.49 -12.65 5.40
N GLY A 120 -12.20 -12.72 4.27
CA GLY A 120 -13.66 -12.67 4.20
C GLY A 120 -14.33 -14.06 4.26
N ALA A 121 -15.24 -14.22 5.23
CA ALA A 121 -16.08 -15.38 5.54
C ALA A 121 -15.43 -16.56 6.34
N HIS A 122 -15.36 -16.39 7.65
CA HIS A 122 -15.82 -17.42 8.60
C HIS A 122 -17.04 -16.89 9.36
N VAL A 123 -18.22 -17.13 8.78
CA VAL A 123 -19.40 -17.42 9.59
C VAL A 123 -19.47 -18.94 9.63
N ALA A 124 -18.81 -19.55 10.60
CA ALA A 124 -18.97 -20.92 11.04
C ALA A 124 -18.57 -20.88 12.51
N GLU A 125 -19.57 -20.61 13.35
CA GLU A 125 -20.15 -21.60 14.24
C GLU A 125 -19.29 -21.67 15.50
N GLU A 126 -19.86 -21.14 16.58
CA GLU A 126 -19.51 -21.52 17.93
C GLU A 126 -19.43 -23.06 17.93
N GLU A 127 -18.24 -23.62 18.17
CA GLU A 127 -18.10 -25.00 18.64
C GLU A 127 -18.80 -25.04 20.01
N ASP A 128 -20.11 -25.25 20.00
CA ASP A 128 -20.84 -25.90 21.07
C ASP A 128 -20.30 -27.33 21.16
N ASP A 129 -19.18 -27.49 21.87
CA ASP A 129 -18.72 -28.80 22.32
C ASP A 129 -19.53 -29.20 23.56
N GLU A 130 -20.43 -30.17 23.37
CA GLU A 130 -21.13 -30.96 24.40
C GLU A 130 -20.15 -31.75 25.31
#